data_AF-A0A7T3R147-F1
#
_entry.id   AF-A0A7T3R147-F1
#
_cell.length_a   1.000
_cell.length_b   1.000
_cell.length_c   1.000
_cell.angle_alpha   90.00
_cell.angle_beta   90.00
_cell.angle_gamma   90.00
#
_symmetry.space_group_name_H-M   'P 1'
#
loop_
_entity.id
_entity.type
_entity.pdbx_description
1 polymer ?
#
loop_
_entity_poly.entity_id
_entity_poly.type
_entity_poly.pdbx_seq_one_letter_code
_entity_poly.pdbx_strand_id
1 'polypeptide(L)'
;MQRMFDKSYPDIQAKCQTAERRIVIYMSGFVFAGALYCYVKRMIFGMTENERKLSANSHNKANPEKQLPFLLWLPVDDTVSPMYYVTLAYNVLFTVVSAVMTYHLITYLPIICVHMQGSCETIARSLTQLGNLRTDHTTRDDLDRNGASKSRRNEIPLDLVHGTQMGPRRERINQSEHDSQIDHALNITSVNSASKLRRYSDPALSSLIAIIIQHQQFLLIRNQLQAAIQRSLLLKNFAYNIILTVSLYQLNSVDFADKDRFLQMIIQYLLMIAMSFSFTQSSELLDRGNDAIHEALTCGAWYNMRARVARLLIPMIRVSGRPKRLMYFAGTVDISYRSFVAVLKFSYSFFALLKNVI
;
A
#
# COMPACT_ATOMS: atom_id res chain seq x y z
N MET A 1 -10.80 22.33 -26.41
CA MET A 1 -11.55 21.45 -25.47
C MET A 1 -10.69 20.32 -24.88
N GLN A 2 -9.79 19.66 -25.63
CA GLN A 2 -8.88 18.62 -25.08
C GLN A 2 -7.99 19.09 -23.91
N ARG A 3 -7.43 20.31 -23.95
CA ARG A 3 -6.64 20.87 -22.82
C ARG A 3 -7.47 21.16 -21.55
N MET A 4 -8.79 21.24 -21.66
CA MET A 4 -9.69 21.47 -20.52
C MET A 4 -10.03 20.15 -19.81
N PHE A 5 -10.15 19.05 -20.56
CA PHE A 5 -10.28 17.69 -20.03
C PHE A 5 -8.98 17.21 -19.35
N ASP A 6 -7.82 17.53 -19.93
CA ASP A 6 -6.50 17.12 -19.43
C ASP A 6 -6.15 17.74 -18.06
N LYS A 7 -6.64 18.96 -17.81
CA LYS A 7 -6.47 19.65 -16.51
C LYS A 7 -7.52 19.25 -15.46
N SER A 8 -8.67 18.73 -15.89
CA SER A 8 -9.77 18.31 -15.00
C SER A 8 -9.56 16.91 -14.42
N TYR A 9 -8.91 16.01 -15.16
CA TYR A 9 -8.56 14.66 -14.72
C TYR A 9 -7.72 14.57 -13.43
N PRO A 10 -6.61 15.31 -13.26
CA PRO A 10 -5.78 15.22 -12.05
C PRO A 10 -6.50 15.77 -10.81
N ASP A 11 -7.39 16.77 -10.98
CA ASP A 11 -8.20 17.32 -9.88
C ASP A 11 -9.28 16.34 -9.44
N ILE A 12 -9.91 15.63 -10.38
CA ILE A 12 -10.89 14.57 -10.08
C ILE A 12 -10.21 13.38 -9.38
N GLN A 13 -9.02 12.97 -9.82
CA GLN A 13 -8.27 11.86 -9.23
C GLN A 13 -7.78 12.20 -7.82
N ALA A 14 -7.28 13.41 -7.58
CA ALA A 14 -6.89 13.88 -6.25
C ALA A 14 -8.09 13.98 -5.29
N LYS A 15 -9.25 14.46 -5.79
CA LYS A 15 -10.51 14.46 -5.05
C LYS A 15 -11.00 13.04 -4.72
N CYS A 16 -10.86 12.11 -5.67
CA CYS A 16 -11.20 10.70 -5.49
C CYS A 16 -10.32 10.02 -4.43
N GLN A 17 -9.01 10.22 -4.46
CA GLN A 17 -8.09 9.68 -3.45
C GLN A 17 -8.31 10.29 -2.06
N THR A 18 -8.64 11.59 -2.00
CA THR A 18 -9.00 12.25 -0.74
C THR A 18 -10.31 11.69 -0.18
N ALA A 19 -11.30 11.46 -1.04
CA ALA A 19 -12.56 10.82 -0.66
C ALA A 19 -12.32 9.37 -0.19
N GLU A 20 -11.44 8.63 -0.85
CA GLU A 20 -11.08 7.26 -0.46
C GLU A 20 -10.41 7.19 0.92
N ARG A 21 -9.44 8.08 1.20
CA ARG A 21 -8.82 8.20 2.52
C ARG A 21 -9.84 8.52 3.60
N ARG A 22 -10.80 9.40 3.30
CA ARG A 22 -11.91 9.70 4.20
C ARG A 22 -12.80 8.48 4.42
N ILE A 23 -13.12 7.72 3.39
CA ILE A 23 -13.90 6.47 3.49
C ILE A 23 -13.21 5.46 4.43
N VAL A 24 -11.89 5.27 4.31
CA VAL A 24 -11.14 4.37 5.20
C VAL A 24 -11.22 4.81 6.66
N ILE A 25 -11.08 6.12 6.92
CA ILE A 25 -11.16 6.68 8.28
C ILE A 25 -12.59 6.53 8.82
N TYR A 26 -13.60 6.88 8.04
CA TYR A 26 -15.00 6.75 8.45
C TYR A 26 -15.41 5.30 8.68
N MET A 27 -14.98 4.37 7.83
CA MET A 27 -15.24 2.94 8.01
C MET A 27 -14.53 2.38 9.25
N SER A 28 -13.28 2.78 9.50
CA SER A 28 -12.56 2.39 10.71
C SER A 28 -13.22 2.96 11.97
N GLY A 29 -13.69 4.21 11.91
CA GLY A 29 -14.45 4.85 12.98
C GLY A 29 -15.82 4.21 13.23
N PHE A 30 -16.54 3.84 12.17
CA PHE A 30 -17.81 3.10 12.26
C PHE A 30 -17.61 1.74 12.92
N VAL A 31 -16.58 1.00 12.52
CA VAL A 31 -16.23 -0.29 13.12
C VAL A 31 -15.91 -0.14 14.60
N PHE A 32 -15.16 0.90 14.97
CA PHE A 32 -14.85 1.19 16.37
C PHE A 32 -16.10 1.56 17.18
N ALA A 33 -16.92 2.48 16.69
CA ALA A 33 -18.13 2.92 17.36
C ALA A 33 -19.14 1.77 17.55
N GLY A 34 -19.32 0.93 16.53
CA GLY A 34 -20.19 -0.23 16.62
C GLY A 34 -19.65 -1.31 17.57
N ALA A 35 -18.33 -1.58 17.55
CA ALA A 35 -17.72 -2.50 18.50
C ALA A 35 -17.87 -1.99 19.94
N LEU A 36 -17.59 -0.70 20.17
CA LEU A 36 -17.78 -0.05 21.45
C LEU A 36 -19.24 -0.12 21.91
N TYR A 37 -20.19 0.14 21.01
CA TYR A 37 -21.62 -0.01 21.28
C TYR A 37 -21.97 -1.44 21.74
N CYS A 38 -21.49 -2.47 21.04
CA CYS A 38 -21.73 -3.86 21.44
C CYS A 38 -21.14 -4.19 22.82
N TYR A 39 -19.92 -3.72 23.11
CA TYR A 39 -19.26 -3.94 24.39
C TYR A 39 -19.96 -3.21 25.54
N VAL A 40 -20.27 -1.92 25.35
CA VAL A 40 -20.97 -1.10 26.35
C VAL A 40 -22.37 -1.63 26.60
N LYS A 41 -23.11 -2.00 25.54
CA LYS A 41 -24.43 -2.61 25.69
C LYS A 41 -24.37 -3.89 26.51
N ARG A 42 -23.44 -4.79 26.20
CA ARG A 42 -23.24 -6.05 26.95
C ARG A 42 -22.90 -5.79 28.42
N MET A 43 -22.11 -4.75 28.70
CA MET A 43 -21.72 -4.36 30.06
C MET A 43 -22.86 -3.72 30.87
N ILE A 44 -23.68 -2.85 30.27
CA ILE A 44 -24.76 -2.12 30.97
C ILE A 44 -26.00 -3.00 31.13
N PHE A 45 -26.44 -3.66 30.07
CA PHE A 45 -27.69 -4.42 30.06
C PHE A 45 -27.49 -5.90 30.42
N GLY A 46 -26.24 -6.36 30.52
CA GLY A 46 -25.92 -7.73 30.88
C GLY A 46 -26.37 -8.74 29.82
N MET A 47 -26.50 -9.99 30.25
CA MET A 47 -26.94 -11.11 29.43
C MET A 47 -28.45 -11.07 29.18
N THR A 48 -28.90 -11.49 28.00
CA THR A 48 -30.33 -11.56 27.68
C THR A 48 -31.05 -12.60 28.54
N GLU A 49 -32.35 -12.44 28.78
CA GLU A 49 -33.16 -13.33 29.64
C GLU A 49 -33.07 -14.82 29.23
N ASN A 50 -32.95 -15.09 27.93
CA ASN A 50 -32.80 -16.44 27.40
C ASN A 50 -31.40 -17.03 27.70
N GLU A 51 -30.35 -16.22 27.63
CA GLU A 51 -29.00 -16.62 28.03
C GLU A 51 -28.90 -16.80 29.55
N ARG A 52 -29.62 -15.99 30.34
CA ARG A 52 -29.72 -16.12 31.80
C ARG A 52 -30.30 -17.47 32.21
N LYS A 53 -31.35 -17.94 31.52
CA LYS A 53 -31.95 -19.27 31.74
C LYS A 53 -31.03 -20.41 31.34
N LEU A 54 -30.29 -20.27 30.23
CA LEU A 54 -29.32 -21.28 29.78
C LEU A 54 -28.14 -21.40 30.76
N SER A 55 -27.65 -20.26 31.25
CA SER A 55 -26.60 -20.15 32.27
C SER A 55 -27.03 -20.76 33.60
N ALA A 56 -28.25 -20.46 34.07
CA ALA A 56 -28.79 -21.00 35.31
C ALA A 56 -28.95 -22.54 35.27
N ASN A 57 -29.22 -23.12 34.09
CA ASN A 57 -29.36 -24.57 33.92
C ASN A 57 -28.03 -25.33 33.84
N SER A 58 -26.92 -24.64 33.54
CA SER A 58 -25.61 -25.28 33.32
C SER A 58 -24.80 -25.47 34.61
N HIS A 59 -25.03 -24.65 35.62
CA HIS A 59 -24.28 -24.68 36.88
C HIS A 59 -25.25 -24.34 38.02
N ASN A 60 -25.37 -25.24 39.01
CA ASN A 60 -26.10 -25.00 40.27
C ASN A 60 -25.40 -23.88 41.07
N LYS A 61 -25.53 -22.63 40.62
CA LYS A 61 -24.93 -21.44 41.22
C LYS A 61 -25.78 -20.96 42.39
N ALA A 62 -25.13 -20.44 43.45
CA ALA A 62 -25.81 -20.04 44.68
C ALA A 62 -26.78 -18.86 44.50
N ASN A 63 -26.45 -17.87 43.64
CA ASN A 63 -27.33 -16.71 43.35
C ASN A 63 -27.49 -16.51 41.83
N PRO A 64 -28.51 -17.11 41.18
CA PRO A 64 -28.70 -17.06 39.74
C PRO A 64 -29.05 -15.65 39.20
N GLU A 65 -29.47 -14.72 40.05
CA GLU A 65 -29.76 -13.33 39.67
C GLU A 65 -28.52 -12.45 39.49
N LYS A 66 -27.35 -12.84 40.04
CA LYS A 66 -26.08 -12.12 39.91
C LYS A 66 -25.16 -12.81 38.91
N GLN A 67 -25.32 -12.48 37.63
CA GLN A 67 -24.50 -13.07 36.56
C GLN A 67 -23.64 -12.03 35.86
N LEU A 68 -22.44 -12.47 35.46
CA LEU A 68 -21.47 -11.66 34.76
C LEU A 68 -21.93 -11.34 33.32
N PRO A 69 -21.53 -10.19 32.74
CA PRO A 69 -21.84 -9.81 31.35
C PRO A 69 -21.35 -10.80 30.29
N PHE A 70 -20.27 -11.52 30.60
CA PHE A 70 -19.71 -12.57 29.75
C PHE A 70 -19.76 -13.90 30.49
N LEU A 71 -20.22 -14.92 29.78
CA LEU A 71 -20.28 -16.27 30.31
C LEU A 71 -18.86 -16.86 30.29
N LEU A 72 -18.21 -16.88 31.45
CA LEU A 72 -16.91 -17.51 31.63
C LEU A 72 -17.10 -18.70 32.56
N TRP A 73 -16.61 -19.88 32.14
CA TRP A 73 -16.50 -20.99 33.07
C TRP A 73 -15.39 -20.72 34.07
N LEU A 74 -15.72 -20.74 35.35
CA LEU A 74 -14.80 -20.52 36.45
C LEU A 74 -14.89 -21.73 37.40
N PRO A 75 -13.75 -22.18 37.96
CA PRO A 75 -13.73 -23.25 38.95
C PRO A 75 -14.32 -22.84 40.30
N VAL A 76 -14.66 -21.55 40.49
CA VAL A 76 -15.23 -20.99 41.71
C VAL A 76 -16.60 -20.39 41.40
N ASP A 77 -17.54 -20.50 42.34
CA ASP A 77 -18.87 -19.87 42.22
C ASP A 77 -18.72 -18.35 42.16
N ASP A 78 -19.01 -17.80 40.98
CA ASP A 78 -18.90 -16.39 40.64
C ASP A 78 -20.06 -15.57 41.20
N THR A 79 -21.07 -16.20 41.80
CA THR A 79 -22.28 -15.52 42.31
C THR A 79 -22.19 -15.11 43.79
N VAL A 80 -21.12 -15.50 44.47
CA VAL A 80 -20.87 -15.22 45.89
C VAL A 80 -19.89 -14.03 46.04
N SER A 81 -20.22 -13.09 46.93
CA SER A 81 -19.30 -11.99 47.31
C SER A 81 -18.20 -12.56 48.22
N PRO A 82 -16.89 -12.28 48.00
CA PRO A 82 -16.27 -11.21 47.20
C PRO A 82 -15.85 -11.58 45.77
N MET A 83 -15.92 -12.88 45.40
CA MET A 83 -15.39 -13.38 44.12
C MET A 83 -16.12 -12.81 42.90
N TYR A 84 -17.41 -12.50 43.05
CA TYR A 84 -18.18 -11.78 42.04
C TYR A 84 -17.53 -10.46 41.61
N TYR A 85 -17.14 -9.61 42.57
CA TYR A 85 -16.59 -8.28 42.29
C TYR A 85 -15.21 -8.35 41.65
N VAL A 86 -14.37 -9.28 42.09
CA VAL A 86 -13.05 -9.53 41.51
C VAL A 86 -13.18 -9.97 40.05
N THR A 87 -14.10 -10.90 39.79
CA THR A 87 -14.32 -11.44 38.45
C THR A 87 -14.98 -10.41 37.53
N LEU A 88 -15.88 -9.57 38.05
CA LEU A 88 -16.45 -8.45 37.32
C LEU A 88 -15.35 -7.45 36.91
N ALA A 89 -14.49 -7.06 37.84
CA ALA A 89 -13.36 -6.17 37.56
C ALA A 89 -12.42 -6.75 36.50
N TYR A 90 -12.14 -8.05 36.57
CA TYR A 90 -11.36 -8.75 35.54
C TYR A 90 -12.04 -8.70 34.16
N ASN A 91 -13.34 -8.97 34.07
CA ASN A 91 -14.10 -8.93 32.81
C ASN A 91 -14.10 -7.53 32.19
N VAL A 92 -14.27 -6.49 33.02
CA VAL A 92 -14.20 -5.08 32.57
C VAL A 92 -12.82 -4.80 31.99
N LEU A 93 -11.75 -5.10 32.73
CA LEU A 93 -10.37 -4.86 32.31
C LEU A 93 -10.05 -5.61 31.02
N PHE A 94 -10.39 -6.90 30.96
CA PHE A 94 -10.17 -7.75 29.79
C PHE A 94 -10.90 -7.21 28.56
N THR A 95 -12.15 -6.78 28.71
CA THR A 95 -12.94 -6.23 27.61
C THR A 95 -12.36 -4.92 27.10
N VAL A 96 -11.95 -4.01 28.00
CA VAL A 96 -11.32 -2.74 27.62
C VAL A 96 -10.00 -2.98 26.89
N VAL A 97 -9.13 -3.84 27.43
CA VAL A 97 -7.85 -4.18 26.80
C VAL A 97 -8.08 -4.81 25.42
N SER A 98 -9.01 -5.75 25.31
CA SER A 98 -9.37 -6.40 24.04
C SER A 98 -9.90 -5.41 23.00
N ALA A 99 -10.78 -4.49 23.40
CA ALA A 99 -11.31 -3.45 22.51
C ALA A 99 -10.21 -2.52 21.99
N VAL A 100 -9.31 -2.08 22.87
CA VAL A 100 -8.16 -1.24 22.50
C VAL A 100 -7.22 -1.99 21.54
N MET A 101 -6.87 -3.23 21.82
CA MET A 101 -6.00 -4.04 20.96
C MET A 101 -6.64 -4.29 19.59
N THR A 102 -7.94 -4.57 19.55
CA THR A 102 -8.70 -4.76 18.31
C THR A 102 -8.71 -3.49 17.47
N TYR A 103 -8.92 -2.33 18.09
CA TYR A 103 -8.87 -1.03 17.40
C TYR A 103 -7.51 -0.76 16.76
N HIS A 104 -6.42 -1.00 17.50
CA HIS A 104 -5.07 -0.85 16.98
C HIS A 104 -4.86 -1.78 15.77
N LEU A 105 -5.23 -3.06 15.88
CA LEU A 105 -5.04 -4.02 14.80
C LEU A 105 -5.81 -3.63 13.52
N ILE A 106 -7.04 -3.13 13.66
CA ILE A 106 -7.89 -2.71 12.53
C ILE A 106 -7.36 -1.44 11.87
N THR A 107 -6.76 -0.53 12.63
CA THR A 107 -6.32 0.78 12.12
C THR A 107 -4.88 0.79 11.59
N TYR A 108 -3.96 0.02 12.18
CA TYR A 108 -2.54 0.04 11.79
C TYR A 108 -2.32 -0.36 10.34
N LEU A 109 -2.96 -1.44 9.86
CA LEU A 109 -2.76 -1.91 8.50
C LEU A 109 -3.23 -0.88 7.45
N PRO A 110 -4.46 -0.32 7.52
CA PRO A 110 -4.86 0.76 6.65
C PRO A 110 -3.92 1.97 6.69
N ILE A 111 -3.47 2.38 7.88
CA ILE A 111 -2.54 3.51 8.03
C ILE A 111 -1.23 3.26 7.26
N ILE A 112 -0.61 2.09 7.46
CA ILE A 112 0.62 1.71 6.75
C ILE A 112 0.39 1.68 5.23
N CYS A 113 -0.74 1.12 4.78
CA CYS A 113 -1.08 1.07 3.36
C CYS A 113 -1.28 2.47 2.75
N VAL A 114 -1.89 3.40 3.48
CA VAL A 114 -2.03 4.80 3.06
C VAL A 114 -0.67 5.50 2.95
N HIS A 115 0.24 5.28 3.91
CA HIS A 115 1.60 5.82 3.84
C HIS A 115 2.39 5.24 2.67
N MET A 116 2.26 3.93 2.42
CA MET A 116 2.87 3.26 1.28
C MET A 116 2.35 3.80 -0.04
N GLN A 117 1.03 3.97 -0.17
CA GLN A 117 0.42 4.59 -1.35
C GLN A 117 0.92 6.02 -1.57
N GLY A 118 0.99 6.84 -0.52
CA GLY A 118 1.52 8.21 -0.63
C GLY A 118 2.99 8.25 -1.07
N SER A 119 3.78 7.25 -0.67
CA SER A 119 5.17 7.09 -1.13
C SER A 119 5.21 6.76 -2.63
N CYS A 120 4.33 5.87 -3.10
CA CYS A 120 4.20 5.56 -4.52
C CYS A 120 3.78 6.76 -5.35
N GLU A 121 2.83 7.55 -4.86
CA GLU A 121 2.35 8.75 -5.54
C GLU A 121 3.45 9.81 -5.65
N THR A 122 4.28 9.96 -4.61
CA THR A 122 5.45 10.85 -4.64
C THR A 122 6.43 10.41 -5.72
N ILE A 123 6.75 9.11 -5.78
CA ILE A 123 7.61 8.53 -6.83
C ILE A 123 7.01 8.80 -8.22
N ALA A 124 5.71 8.55 -8.40
CA ALA A 124 5.02 8.77 -9.67
C ALA A 124 5.09 10.23 -10.12
N ARG A 125 4.84 11.19 -9.23
CA ARG A 125 4.95 12.63 -9.53
C ARG A 125 6.37 13.04 -9.91
N SER A 126 7.38 12.56 -9.17
CA SER A 126 8.78 12.85 -9.48
C SER A 126 9.20 12.30 -10.85
N LEU A 127 8.69 11.12 -11.23
CA LEU A 127 8.93 10.53 -12.56
C LEU A 127 8.30 11.37 -13.68
N THR A 128 7.05 11.79 -13.50
CA THR A 128 6.35 12.64 -14.48
C THR A 128 7.04 13.99 -14.65
N GLN A 129 7.47 14.62 -13.55
CA GLN A 129 8.23 15.88 -13.59
C GLN A 129 9.55 15.72 -14.34
N LEU A 130 10.29 14.64 -14.07
CA LEU A 130 11.56 14.35 -14.74
C LEU A 130 11.39 14.14 -16.25
N GLY A 131 10.30 13.49 -16.67
CA GLY A 131 9.94 13.34 -18.08
C GLY A 131 9.63 14.68 -18.78
N ASN A 132 8.87 15.56 -18.13
CA ASN A 132 8.47 16.84 -18.70
C ASN A 132 9.64 17.84 -18.79
N LEU A 133 10.45 17.97 -17.72
CA LEU A 133 11.64 18.82 -17.70
C LEU A 133 12.60 18.51 -18.85
N ARG A 134 12.75 17.24 -19.22
CA ARG A 134 13.62 16.85 -20.33
C ARG A 134 13.01 17.13 -21.70
N THR A 135 11.69 17.04 -21.82
CA THR A 135 10.97 17.33 -23.07
C THR A 135 11.07 18.81 -23.43
N ASP A 136 10.98 19.71 -22.45
CA ASP A 136 11.16 21.16 -22.66
C ASP A 136 12.58 21.51 -23.12
N HIS A 137 13.61 20.90 -22.51
CA HIS A 137 14.99 21.10 -22.96
C HIS A 137 15.22 20.61 -24.40
N THR A 138 14.67 19.45 -24.75
CA THR A 138 14.82 18.89 -26.12
C THR A 138 14.12 19.78 -27.15
N THR A 139 12.90 20.24 -26.84
CA THR A 139 12.13 21.16 -27.70
C THR A 139 12.86 22.49 -27.90
N ARG A 140 13.50 23.01 -26.85
CA ARG A 140 14.24 24.27 -26.90
C ARG A 140 15.54 24.13 -27.69
N ASP A 141 16.28 23.04 -27.50
CA ASP A 141 17.49 22.73 -28.28
C ASP A 141 17.18 22.55 -29.77
N ASP A 142 16.04 21.94 -30.12
CA ASP A 142 15.60 21.76 -31.51
C ASP A 142 15.19 23.10 -32.18
N LEU A 143 14.56 24.01 -31.42
CA LEU A 143 14.23 25.35 -31.90
C LEU A 143 15.51 26.19 -32.14
N ASP A 144 16.46 26.15 -31.21
CA ASP A 144 17.73 26.86 -31.33
C ASP A 144 18.60 26.32 -32.49
N ARG A 145 18.62 24.99 -32.70
CA ARG A 145 19.27 24.38 -33.87
C ARG A 145 18.64 24.78 -35.19
N ASN A 146 17.31 24.83 -35.27
CA ASN A 146 16.62 25.26 -36.49
C ASN A 146 16.80 26.77 -36.76
N GLY A 147 16.90 27.59 -35.72
CA GLY A 147 17.29 29.01 -35.83
C GLY A 147 18.73 29.20 -36.31
N ALA A 148 19.68 28.45 -35.72
CA ALA A 148 21.09 28.50 -36.10
C ALA A 148 21.35 27.96 -37.52
N SER A 149 20.60 26.94 -37.96
CA SER A 149 20.66 26.41 -39.32
C SER A 149 20.13 27.41 -40.37
N LYS A 150 19.07 28.17 -40.03
CA LYS A 150 18.62 29.30 -40.86
C LYS A 150 19.64 30.44 -40.92
N SER A 151 20.35 30.73 -39.82
CA SER A 151 21.41 31.74 -39.77
C SER A 151 22.64 31.33 -40.60
N ARG A 152 23.09 30.08 -40.51
CA ARG A 152 24.24 29.55 -41.28
C ARG A 152 23.99 29.42 -42.77
N ARG A 153 22.73 29.29 -43.22
CA ARG A 153 22.43 29.22 -44.66
C ARG A 153 22.67 30.56 -45.38
N ASN A 154 22.81 31.67 -44.64
CA ASN A 154 23.08 33.00 -45.19
C ASN A 154 24.55 33.43 -45.14
N GLU A 155 25.45 32.60 -44.56
CA GLU A 155 26.88 32.90 -44.50
C GLU A 155 27.66 31.78 -45.20
N ILE A 156 27.87 31.97 -46.51
CA ILE A 156 28.84 31.21 -47.30
C ILE A 156 30.20 31.92 -47.12
N PRO A 157 31.22 31.30 -46.50
CA PRO A 157 32.56 31.87 -46.53
C PRO A 157 33.23 31.52 -47.86
N LEU A 158 33.43 32.53 -48.71
CA LEU A 158 34.50 32.52 -49.69
C LEU A 158 35.81 32.75 -48.94
N ASP A 159 36.73 31.78 -49.00
CA ASP A 159 38.19 31.89 -48.80
C ASP A 159 38.73 30.45 -48.57
N LEU A 160 39.85 29.97 -49.10
CA LEU A 160 40.86 30.53 -49.98
C LEU A 160 41.69 29.33 -50.48
N VAL A 161 42.05 29.35 -51.76
CA VAL A 161 43.02 28.47 -52.38
C VAL A 161 44.43 28.84 -51.90
N HIS A 162 45.15 27.94 -51.21
CA HIS A 162 46.61 27.86 -51.31
C HIS A 162 47.13 26.48 -50.90
N GLY A 163 47.90 25.86 -51.78
CA GLY A 163 48.49 24.55 -51.60
C GLY A 163 49.91 24.56 -51.04
N THR A 164 50.48 23.35 -51.03
CA THR A 164 51.92 23.00 -50.93
C THR A 164 52.56 23.19 -49.54
N GLN A 165 53.39 22.31 -48.95
CA GLN A 165 54.20 21.18 -49.40
C GLN A 165 54.39 20.13 -48.28
N MET A 166 54.61 18.87 -48.66
CA MET A 166 55.23 17.83 -47.84
C MET A 166 56.76 18.05 -47.73
N GLY A 167 57.33 17.78 -46.55
CA GLY A 167 58.76 17.62 -46.33
C GLY A 167 59.03 16.65 -45.16
N PRO A 168 60.02 15.73 -45.25
CA PRO A 168 60.19 14.66 -44.27
C PRO A 168 61.07 15.12 -43.10
N ARG A 169 60.68 14.82 -41.86
CA ARG A 169 61.55 15.03 -40.69
C ARG A 169 61.66 13.74 -39.87
N ARG A 170 62.86 13.14 -39.97
CA ARG A 170 63.37 11.99 -39.21
C ARG A 170 63.09 12.10 -37.71
N GLU A 171 62.39 11.10 -37.18
CA GLU A 171 62.28 10.81 -35.75
C GLU A 171 63.63 10.33 -35.20
N ARG A 172 64.04 10.86 -34.04
CA ARG A 172 65.06 10.26 -33.20
C ARG A 172 64.44 10.14 -31.81
N ILE A 173 63.94 8.94 -31.50
CA ILE A 173 63.24 8.61 -30.26
C ILE A 173 64.29 8.53 -29.14
N ASN A 174 64.28 9.49 -28.23
CA ASN A 174 65.02 9.41 -26.96
C ASN A 174 64.13 8.71 -25.92
N GLN A 175 64.54 7.51 -25.50
CA GLN A 175 63.79 6.64 -24.58
C GLN A 175 63.45 7.29 -23.22
N SER A 176 64.17 8.35 -22.81
CA SER A 176 63.98 9.05 -21.53
C SER A 176 62.82 10.06 -21.51
N GLU A 177 62.34 10.53 -22.66
CA GLU A 177 61.14 11.39 -22.74
C GLU A 177 59.84 10.58 -22.73
N HIS A 178 59.93 9.28 -23.05
CA HIS A 178 58.77 8.40 -23.15
C HIS A 178 58.18 8.10 -21.77
N ASP A 179 59.02 7.86 -20.75
CA ASP A 179 58.53 7.52 -19.40
C ASP A 179 57.89 8.72 -18.68
N SER A 180 58.43 9.94 -18.87
CA SER A 180 57.81 11.18 -18.38
C SER A 180 56.49 11.51 -19.09
N GLN A 181 56.40 11.23 -20.40
CA GLN A 181 55.16 11.37 -21.15
C GLN A 181 54.11 10.30 -20.78
N ILE A 182 54.52 9.08 -20.44
CA ILE A 182 53.62 8.02 -19.98
C ILE A 182 53.06 8.35 -18.61
N ASP A 183 53.87 8.83 -17.66
CA ASP A 183 53.38 9.24 -16.33
C ASP A 183 52.45 10.46 -16.42
N HIS A 184 52.76 11.43 -17.28
CA HIS A 184 51.88 12.57 -17.54
C HIS A 184 50.60 12.14 -18.28
N ALA A 185 50.67 11.18 -19.20
CA ALA A 185 49.50 10.63 -19.90
C ALA A 185 48.62 9.75 -18.99
N LEU A 186 49.20 9.01 -18.05
CA LEU A 186 48.51 8.23 -17.01
C LEU A 186 47.83 9.14 -16.00
N ASN A 187 48.46 10.25 -15.62
CA ASN A 187 47.88 11.24 -14.73
C ASN A 187 46.76 12.05 -15.43
N ILE A 188 46.94 12.41 -16.70
CA ILE A 188 45.88 13.04 -17.52
C ILE A 188 44.72 12.07 -17.74
N THR A 189 44.96 10.78 -17.96
CA THR A 189 43.87 9.79 -18.16
C THR A 189 43.14 9.46 -16.86
N SER A 190 43.81 9.41 -15.71
CA SER A 190 43.17 9.23 -14.41
C SER A 190 42.37 10.47 -13.98
N VAL A 191 42.93 11.67 -14.16
CA VAL A 191 42.25 12.95 -13.93
C VAL A 191 41.11 13.15 -14.93
N ASN A 192 41.24 12.72 -16.18
CA ASN A 192 40.16 12.73 -17.17
C ASN A 192 39.09 11.67 -16.91
N SER A 193 39.41 10.57 -16.23
CA SER A 193 38.45 9.53 -15.83
C SER A 193 37.69 9.92 -14.57
N ALA A 194 38.38 10.47 -13.58
CA ALA A 194 37.78 11.06 -12.37
C ALA A 194 36.99 12.33 -12.70
N SER A 195 37.49 13.18 -13.61
CA SER A 195 36.74 14.34 -14.11
C SER A 195 35.66 13.96 -15.13
N LYS A 196 35.74 12.82 -15.85
CA LYS A 196 34.60 12.23 -16.58
C LYS A 196 33.52 11.71 -15.64
N LEU A 197 33.88 11.08 -14.52
CA LEU A 197 32.90 10.71 -13.49
C LEU A 197 32.29 11.94 -12.82
N ARG A 198 33.08 13.00 -12.59
CA ARG A 198 32.66 14.23 -11.91
C ARG A 198 31.92 15.23 -12.82
N ARG A 199 32.19 15.26 -14.14
CA ARG A 199 31.45 16.06 -15.15
C ARG A 199 30.17 15.39 -15.65
N TYR A 200 29.92 14.12 -15.29
CA TYR A 200 28.73 13.36 -15.69
C TYR A 200 27.70 13.22 -14.56
N SER A 201 27.76 14.09 -13.55
CA SER A 201 26.63 14.30 -12.64
C SER A 201 25.61 15.20 -13.36
N ASP A 202 24.96 14.68 -14.41
CA ASP A 202 23.73 15.31 -14.89
C ASP A 202 22.78 15.40 -13.68
N PRO A 203 22.26 16.58 -13.31
CA PRO A 203 21.32 16.70 -12.21
C PRO A 203 20.08 15.80 -12.41
N ALA A 204 19.75 15.46 -13.66
CA ALA A 204 18.71 14.50 -14.01
C ALA A 204 19.07 13.05 -13.66
N LEU A 205 20.34 12.64 -13.77
CA LEU A 205 20.79 11.29 -13.45
C LEU A 205 20.81 11.08 -11.93
N SER A 206 21.29 12.06 -11.16
CA SER A 206 21.25 12.00 -9.69
C SER A 206 19.82 11.93 -9.16
N SER A 207 18.90 12.72 -9.74
CA SER A 207 17.47 12.66 -9.40
C SER A 207 16.85 11.32 -9.76
N LEU A 208 17.20 10.73 -10.91
CA LEU A 208 16.71 9.40 -11.27
C LEU A 208 17.20 8.31 -10.33
N ILE A 209 18.48 8.33 -9.95
CA ILE A 209 19.06 7.35 -9.02
C ILE A 209 18.35 7.44 -7.66
N ALA A 210 18.06 8.65 -7.18
CA ALA A 210 17.29 8.85 -5.95
C ALA A 210 15.88 8.23 -6.04
N ILE A 211 15.18 8.40 -7.17
CA ILE A 211 13.86 7.79 -7.42
C ILE A 211 13.96 6.25 -7.42
N ILE A 212 14.99 5.69 -8.06
CA ILE A 212 15.20 4.24 -8.10
C ILE A 212 15.44 3.68 -6.70
N ILE A 213 16.27 4.36 -5.89
CA ILE A 213 16.53 3.97 -4.50
C ILE A 213 15.22 4.03 -3.69
N GLN A 214 14.42 5.08 -3.86
CA GLN A 214 13.13 5.20 -3.17
C GLN A 214 12.16 4.08 -3.56
N HIS A 215 12.10 3.70 -4.84
CA HIS A 215 11.29 2.57 -5.29
C HIS A 215 11.80 1.22 -4.75
N GLN A 216 13.12 1.03 -4.67
CA GLN A 216 13.72 -0.17 -4.06
C GLN A 216 13.38 -0.27 -2.56
N GLN A 217 13.45 0.84 -1.83
CA GLN A 217 13.04 0.90 -0.42
C GLN A 217 11.56 0.57 -0.25
N PHE A 218 10.69 1.11 -1.10
CA PHE A 218 9.27 0.77 -1.11
C PHE A 218 9.05 -0.75 -1.29
N LEU A 219 9.71 -1.37 -2.27
CA LEU A 219 9.60 -2.81 -2.51
C LEU A 219 10.10 -3.64 -1.32
N LEU A 220 11.19 -3.22 -0.68
CA LEU A 220 11.74 -3.87 0.50
C LEU A 220 10.75 -3.85 1.67
N ILE A 221 10.24 -2.66 2.02
CA ILE A 221 9.30 -2.49 3.14
C ILE A 221 8.01 -3.27 2.85
N ARG A 222 7.50 -3.23 1.62
CA ARG A 222 6.32 -4.02 1.23
C ARG A 222 6.56 -5.51 1.40
N ASN A 223 7.73 -6.03 1.00
CA ASN A 223 8.04 -7.46 1.14
C ASN A 223 8.19 -7.87 2.61
N GLN A 224 8.77 -7.01 3.45
CA GLN A 224 8.83 -7.23 4.89
C GLN A 224 7.43 -7.24 5.53
N LEU A 225 6.58 -6.27 5.17
CA LEU A 225 5.19 -6.19 5.63
C LEU A 225 4.40 -7.45 5.23
N GLN A 226 4.53 -7.86 3.97
CA GLN A 226 3.91 -9.07 3.45
C GLN A 226 4.38 -10.32 4.20
N ALA A 227 5.69 -10.44 4.46
CA ALA A 227 6.25 -11.58 5.19
C ALA A 227 5.78 -11.64 6.65
N ALA A 228 5.59 -10.49 7.29
CA ALA A 228 5.08 -10.39 8.66
C ALA A 228 3.58 -10.74 8.74
N ILE A 229 2.78 -10.29 7.77
CA ILE A 229 1.31 -10.40 7.83
C ILE A 229 0.77 -11.69 7.23
N GLN A 230 1.47 -12.34 6.28
CA GLN A 230 0.96 -13.50 5.53
C GLN A 230 0.37 -14.62 6.42
N ARG A 231 0.98 -14.91 7.57
CA ARG A 231 0.53 -15.97 8.50
C ARG A 231 -0.74 -15.54 9.22
N SER A 232 -0.72 -14.33 9.77
CA SER A 232 -1.87 -13.72 10.46
C SER A 232 -3.07 -13.56 9.52
N LEU A 233 -2.83 -13.26 8.25
CA LEU A 233 -3.86 -13.06 7.24
C LEU A 233 -4.57 -14.35 6.85
N LEU A 234 -3.83 -15.46 6.75
CA LEU A 234 -4.40 -16.79 6.53
C LEU A 234 -5.29 -17.18 7.71
N LEU A 235 -4.77 -17.06 8.94
CA LEU A 235 -5.53 -17.39 10.14
C LEU A 235 -6.78 -16.52 10.27
N LYS A 236 -6.64 -15.21 10.01
CA LYS A 236 -7.76 -14.27 9.96
C LYS A 236 -8.80 -14.69 8.93
N ASN A 237 -8.41 -15.03 7.70
CA ASN A 237 -9.38 -15.42 6.67
C ASN A 237 -10.16 -16.67 7.07
N PHE A 238 -9.51 -17.68 7.64
CA PHE A 238 -10.22 -18.87 8.13
C PHE A 238 -11.16 -18.54 9.29
N ALA A 239 -10.67 -17.84 10.32
CA ALA A 239 -11.47 -17.44 11.48
C ALA A 239 -12.68 -16.58 11.09
N TYR A 240 -12.51 -15.59 10.21
CA TYR A 240 -13.60 -14.72 9.76
C TYR A 240 -14.66 -15.47 8.95
N ASN A 241 -14.28 -16.48 8.16
CA ASN A 241 -15.28 -17.30 7.45
C ASN A 241 -16.18 -18.07 8.42
N ILE A 242 -15.60 -18.65 9.49
CA ILE A 242 -16.35 -19.34 10.54
C ILE A 242 -17.24 -18.35 11.29
N ILE A 243 -16.68 -17.22 11.74
CA ILE A 243 -17.42 -16.19 12.49
C ILE A 243 -18.58 -15.65 11.66
N LEU A 244 -18.37 -15.32 10.37
CA LEU A 244 -19.44 -14.85 9.49
C LEU A 244 -20.57 -15.86 9.34
N THR A 245 -20.24 -17.15 9.21
CA THR A 245 -21.25 -18.21 9.10
C THR A 245 -22.03 -18.35 10.41
N VAL A 246 -21.35 -18.37 11.57
CA VAL A 246 -22.00 -18.45 12.88
C VAL A 246 -22.87 -17.22 13.14
N SER A 247 -22.42 -16.02 12.80
CA SER A 247 -23.21 -14.79 12.93
C SER A 247 -24.45 -14.82 12.03
N LEU A 248 -24.35 -15.38 10.82
CA LEU A 248 -25.48 -15.54 9.91
C LEU A 248 -26.50 -16.56 10.44
N TYR A 249 -26.02 -17.66 11.05
CA TYR A 249 -26.87 -18.63 11.74
C TYR A 249 -27.59 -18.01 12.94
N GLN A 250 -26.86 -17.29 13.79
CA GLN A 250 -27.44 -16.57 14.94
C GLN A 250 -28.53 -15.59 14.50
N LEU A 251 -28.29 -14.84 13.42
CA LEU A 251 -29.26 -13.92 12.86
C LEU A 251 -30.55 -14.62 12.37
N ASN A 252 -30.44 -15.85 11.87
CA ASN A 252 -31.61 -16.63 11.43
C ASN A 252 -32.36 -17.29 12.59
N SER A 253 -31.68 -17.61 13.69
CA SER A 253 -32.25 -18.29 14.85
C SER A 253 -33.09 -17.41 15.79
N VAL A 254 -33.03 -16.09 15.64
CA VAL A 254 -33.71 -15.14 16.55
C VAL A 254 -35.06 -14.72 15.99
N ASP A 255 -36.11 -14.94 16.79
CA ASP A 255 -37.45 -14.44 16.51
C ASP A 255 -37.50 -12.91 16.55
N PHE A 256 -38.24 -12.30 15.63
CA PHE A 256 -38.39 -10.84 15.51
C PHE A 256 -39.05 -10.15 16.71
N ALA A 257 -39.57 -10.92 17.68
CA ALA A 257 -40.17 -10.41 18.90
C ALA A 257 -39.14 -9.71 19.81
N ASP A 258 -37.90 -10.22 19.90
CA ASP A 258 -36.82 -9.66 20.70
C ASP A 258 -36.01 -8.61 19.92
N LYS A 259 -36.61 -7.43 19.72
CA LYS A 259 -36.05 -6.33 18.89
C LYS A 259 -34.60 -5.98 19.24
N ASP A 260 -34.26 -5.93 20.53
CA ASP A 260 -32.92 -5.54 20.98
C ASP A 260 -31.85 -6.57 20.66
N ARG A 261 -32.19 -7.87 20.73
CA ARG A 261 -31.26 -8.97 20.42
C ARG A 261 -31.03 -9.06 18.93
N PHE A 262 -32.10 -8.96 18.15
CA PHE A 262 -32.05 -8.95 16.70
C PHE A 262 -31.19 -7.78 16.18
N LEU A 263 -31.40 -6.56 16.70
CA LEU A 263 -30.64 -5.38 16.32
C LEU A 263 -29.14 -5.52 16.66
N GLN A 264 -28.81 -6.10 17.82
CA GLN A 264 -27.42 -6.38 18.18
C GLN A 264 -26.76 -7.38 17.24
N MET A 265 -27.45 -8.45 16.83
CA MET A 265 -26.90 -9.45 15.91
C MET A 265 -26.71 -8.89 14.50
N ILE A 266 -27.64 -8.05 14.02
CA ILE A 266 -27.47 -7.33 12.75
C ILE A 266 -26.25 -6.41 12.81
N ILE A 267 -26.13 -5.59 13.86
CA ILE A 267 -24.99 -4.67 14.00
C ILE A 267 -23.70 -5.47 14.04
N GLN A 268 -23.64 -6.55 14.80
CA GLN A 268 -22.46 -7.42 14.85
C GLN A 268 -22.10 -8.02 13.48
N TYR A 269 -23.10 -8.48 12.71
CA TYR A 269 -22.88 -9.01 11.37
C TYR A 269 -22.35 -7.94 10.40
N LEU A 270 -22.95 -6.74 10.41
CA LEU A 270 -22.49 -5.61 9.60
C LEU A 270 -21.06 -5.19 9.98
N LEU A 271 -20.70 -5.22 11.25
CA LEU A 271 -19.34 -4.94 11.72
C LEU A 271 -18.33 -5.97 11.19
N MET A 272 -18.68 -7.26 11.16
CA MET A 272 -17.80 -8.29 10.61
C MET A 272 -17.56 -8.12 9.11
N ILE A 273 -18.61 -7.77 8.36
CA ILE A 273 -18.49 -7.44 6.94
C ILE A 273 -17.60 -6.20 6.75
N ALA A 274 -17.85 -5.13 7.50
CA ALA A 274 -17.09 -3.89 7.43
C ALA A 274 -15.61 -4.11 7.77
N MET A 275 -15.29 -4.90 8.79
CA MET A 275 -13.91 -5.29 9.11
C MET A 275 -13.24 -6.01 7.94
N SER A 276 -13.90 -7.03 7.37
CA SER A 276 -13.35 -7.76 6.22
C SER A 276 -13.15 -6.86 5.00
N PHE A 277 -14.04 -5.90 4.79
CA PHE A 277 -13.94 -4.90 3.74
C PHE A 277 -12.74 -3.97 3.96
N SER A 278 -12.50 -3.46 5.17
CA SER A 278 -11.35 -2.58 5.47
C SER A 278 -9.99 -3.20 5.17
N PHE A 279 -9.82 -4.50 5.45
CA PHE A 279 -8.60 -5.24 5.07
C PHE A 279 -8.45 -5.35 3.55
N THR A 280 -9.55 -5.62 2.85
CA THR A 280 -9.56 -5.74 1.38
C THR A 280 -9.24 -4.40 0.72
N GLN A 281 -9.81 -3.32 1.24
CA GLN A 281 -9.54 -1.95 0.82
C GLN A 281 -8.06 -1.59 0.97
N SER A 282 -7.45 -1.98 2.09
CA SER A 282 -6.03 -1.71 2.35
C SER A 282 -5.12 -2.42 1.34
N SER A 283 -5.46 -3.66 0.96
CA SER A 283 -4.75 -4.41 -0.09
C SER A 283 -4.88 -3.76 -1.47
N GLU A 284 -6.08 -3.30 -1.82
CA GLU A 284 -6.35 -2.62 -3.10
C GLU A 284 -5.61 -1.28 -3.19
N LEU A 285 -5.51 -0.55 -2.08
CA LEU A 285 -4.82 0.73 -2.01
C LEU A 285 -3.33 0.60 -2.36
N LEU A 286 -2.69 -0.49 -1.92
CA LEU A 286 -1.30 -0.82 -2.28
C LEU A 286 -1.16 -1.09 -3.78
N ASP A 287 -2.14 -1.76 -4.38
CA ASP A 287 -2.14 -2.07 -5.81
C ASP A 287 -2.27 -0.80 -6.65
N ARG A 288 -3.23 0.07 -6.31
CA ARG A 288 -3.41 1.36 -6.99
C ARG A 288 -2.20 2.27 -6.87
N GLY A 289 -1.51 2.27 -5.73
CA GLY A 289 -0.26 3.00 -5.58
C GLY A 289 0.81 2.51 -6.56
N ASN A 290 0.92 1.19 -6.73
CA ASN A 290 1.83 0.58 -7.69
C ASN A 290 1.42 0.84 -9.16
N ASP A 291 0.12 0.82 -9.45
CA ASP A 291 -0.42 1.15 -10.77
C ASP A 291 -0.12 2.61 -11.16
N ALA A 292 -0.21 3.55 -10.21
CA ALA A 292 0.15 4.95 -10.44
C ALA A 292 1.64 5.12 -10.82
N ILE A 293 2.54 4.32 -10.24
CA ILE A 293 3.95 4.28 -10.65
C ILE A 293 4.07 3.71 -12.06
N HIS A 294 3.35 2.62 -12.35
CA HIS A 294 3.37 2.00 -13.68
C HIS A 294 2.89 2.98 -14.75
N GLU A 295 1.76 3.63 -14.51
CA GLU A 295 1.18 4.64 -15.40
C GLU A 295 2.14 5.82 -15.63
N ALA A 296 2.75 6.36 -14.57
CA ALA A 296 3.73 7.43 -14.69
C ALA A 296 4.97 7.02 -15.52
N LEU A 297 5.40 5.76 -15.41
CA LEU A 297 6.51 5.22 -16.20
C LEU A 297 6.11 4.94 -17.64
N THR A 298 4.91 4.42 -17.91
CA THR A 298 4.48 4.09 -19.28
C THR A 298 4.10 5.32 -20.08
N CYS A 299 3.39 6.26 -19.45
CA CYS A 299 2.92 7.49 -20.07
C CYS A 299 3.98 8.61 -20.03
N GLY A 300 5.06 8.43 -19.27
CA GLY A 300 6.17 9.38 -19.25
C GLY A 300 6.92 9.43 -20.59
N ALA A 301 7.48 10.60 -20.93
CA ALA A 301 8.32 10.77 -22.12
C ALA A 301 9.75 10.19 -21.94
N TRP A 302 9.87 8.98 -21.38
CA TRP A 302 11.15 8.32 -21.09
C TRP A 302 11.94 7.97 -22.36
N TYR A 303 11.26 7.82 -23.50
CA TYR A 303 11.90 7.62 -24.81
C TYR A 303 12.69 8.85 -25.29
N ASN A 304 12.37 10.05 -24.80
CA ASN A 304 13.14 11.28 -25.05
C ASN A 304 14.37 11.40 -24.15
N MET A 305 14.55 10.51 -23.17
CA MET A 305 15.72 10.50 -22.31
C MET A 305 16.92 9.86 -23.02
N ARG A 306 18.14 10.21 -22.57
CA ARG A 306 19.37 9.55 -23.05
C ARG A 306 19.23 8.04 -22.90
N ALA A 307 19.61 7.26 -23.93
CA ALA A 307 19.44 5.81 -23.96
C ALA A 307 20.04 5.08 -22.73
N ARG A 308 21.14 5.61 -22.14
CA ARG A 308 21.72 5.05 -20.91
C ARG A 308 20.80 5.21 -19.69
N VAL A 309 20.08 6.33 -19.60
CA VAL A 309 19.16 6.69 -18.52
C VAL A 309 17.82 5.96 -18.69
N ALA A 310 17.28 5.96 -19.92
CA ALA A 310 16.05 5.23 -20.26
C ALA A 310 16.15 3.72 -19.96
N ARG A 311 17.32 3.11 -20.19
CA ARG A 311 17.55 1.69 -19.87
C ARG A 311 17.41 1.35 -18.38
N LEU A 312 17.67 2.29 -17.46
CA LEU A 312 17.52 2.07 -16.03
C LEU A 312 16.04 1.99 -15.59
N LEU A 313 15.13 2.55 -16.38
CA LEU A 313 13.70 2.51 -16.11
C LEU A 313 13.03 1.19 -16.55
N ILE A 314 13.65 0.44 -17.47
CA ILE A 314 13.08 -0.81 -18.01
C ILE A 314 12.81 -1.85 -16.90
N PRO A 315 13.73 -2.14 -15.96
CA PRO A 315 13.45 -3.04 -14.85
C PRO A 315 12.31 -2.52 -13.97
N MET A 316 12.25 -1.21 -13.73
CA MET A 316 11.21 -0.57 -12.93
C MET A 316 9.83 -0.73 -13.57
N ILE A 317 9.70 -0.52 -14.89
CA ILE A 317 8.47 -0.72 -15.66
C ILE A 317 7.97 -2.17 -15.55
N ARG A 318 8.89 -3.15 -15.69
CA ARG A 318 8.53 -4.57 -15.57
C ARG A 318 8.08 -4.96 -14.16
N VAL A 319 8.69 -4.35 -13.14
CA VAL A 319 8.38 -4.66 -11.74
C VAL A 319 7.11 -3.97 -11.27
N SER A 320 6.84 -2.75 -11.74
CA SER A 320 5.61 -2.00 -11.47
C SER A 320 4.41 -2.57 -12.21
N GLY A 321 4.58 -3.16 -13.39
CA GLY A 321 3.48 -3.80 -14.11
C GLY A 321 2.91 -5.08 -13.48
N ARG A 322 3.46 -5.54 -12.34
CA ARG A 322 2.94 -6.69 -11.59
C ARG A 322 2.12 -6.20 -10.40
N PRO A 323 0.90 -6.74 -10.17
CA PRO A 323 0.07 -6.31 -9.04
C PRO A 323 0.79 -6.56 -7.72
N LYS A 324 0.71 -5.60 -6.80
CA LYS A 324 1.42 -5.61 -5.50
C LYS A 324 0.50 -5.81 -4.30
N ARG A 325 -0.72 -6.29 -4.55
CA ARG A 325 -1.73 -6.70 -3.56
C ARG A 325 -1.14 -7.54 -2.43
N LEU A 326 -1.75 -7.46 -1.25
CA LEU A 326 -1.45 -8.38 -0.15
C LEU A 326 -1.91 -9.78 -0.56
N MET A 327 -1.01 -10.73 -0.46
CA MET A 327 -1.29 -12.14 -0.77
C MET A 327 -1.24 -12.99 0.49
N TYR A 328 -1.97 -14.08 0.51
CA TYR A 328 -1.83 -15.11 1.53
C TYR A 328 -1.68 -16.48 0.85
N PHE A 329 -1.30 -17.52 1.61
CA PHE A 329 -0.97 -18.85 1.08
C PHE A 329 0.27 -18.85 0.16
N ALA A 330 1.44 -18.50 0.71
CA ALA A 330 2.72 -18.47 -0.03
C ALA A 330 2.71 -17.65 -1.35
N GLY A 331 1.75 -16.72 -1.51
CA GLY A 331 1.63 -15.87 -2.69
C GLY A 331 0.64 -16.35 -3.75
N THR A 332 -0.19 -17.36 -3.48
CA THR A 332 -1.13 -17.89 -4.49
C THR A 332 -2.48 -17.19 -4.52
N VAL A 333 -2.96 -16.65 -3.40
CA VAL A 333 -4.28 -15.99 -3.31
C VAL A 333 -4.11 -14.51 -2.99
N ASP A 334 -4.59 -13.65 -3.89
CA ASP A 334 -4.63 -12.21 -3.70
C ASP A 334 -5.86 -11.78 -2.88
N ILE A 335 -5.67 -10.80 -2.00
CA ILE A 335 -6.78 -10.11 -1.35
C ILE A 335 -7.23 -8.99 -2.27
N SER A 336 -8.31 -9.25 -3.00
CA SER A 336 -9.01 -8.28 -3.83
C SER A 336 -10.50 -8.26 -3.50
N TYR A 337 -11.24 -7.29 -4.04
CA TYR A 337 -12.70 -7.28 -3.91
C TYR A 337 -13.36 -8.56 -4.43
N ARG A 338 -12.75 -9.23 -5.41
CA ARG A 338 -13.21 -10.51 -5.92
C ARG A 338 -13.13 -11.59 -4.84
N SER A 339 -12.00 -11.65 -4.13
CA SER A 339 -11.79 -12.57 -3.02
C SER A 339 -12.74 -12.28 -1.85
N PHE A 340 -13.03 -11.00 -1.57
CA PHE A 340 -14.02 -10.62 -0.54
C PHE A 340 -15.43 -11.14 -0.88
N VAL A 341 -15.90 -10.94 -2.12
CA VAL A 341 -17.20 -11.48 -2.55
C VAL A 341 -17.21 -13.00 -2.52
N ALA A 342 -16.11 -13.65 -2.89
CA ALA A 342 -15.98 -15.11 -2.82
C ALA A 342 -16.10 -15.62 -1.37
N VAL A 343 -15.46 -14.94 -0.41
CA VAL A 343 -15.58 -15.23 1.04
C VAL A 343 -17.02 -15.10 1.52
N LEU A 344 -17.72 -14.02 1.15
CA LEU A 344 -19.12 -13.84 1.52
C LEU A 344 -20.02 -14.94 0.93
N LYS A 345 -19.84 -15.26 -0.36
CA LYS A 345 -20.57 -16.35 -1.03
C LYS A 345 -20.31 -17.69 -0.35
N PHE A 346 -19.05 -17.98 -0.03
CA PHE A 346 -18.67 -19.21 0.65
C PHE A 346 -19.33 -19.32 2.04
N SER A 347 -19.29 -18.26 2.85
CA SER A 347 -19.98 -18.24 4.16
C SER A 347 -21.50 -18.44 4.03
N TYR A 348 -22.13 -17.84 3.03
CA TYR A 348 -23.55 -18.01 2.77
C TYR A 348 -23.89 -19.44 2.31
N SER A 349 -23.09 -20.03 1.42
CA SER A 349 -23.25 -21.41 0.99
C SER A 349 -23.11 -22.39 2.16
N PHE A 350 -22.14 -22.17 3.04
CA PHE A 350 -21.96 -23.00 4.24
C PHE A 350 -23.12 -22.85 5.22
N PHE A 351 -23.63 -21.63 5.41
CA PHE A 351 -24.86 -21.39 6.17
C PHE A 351 -26.08 -22.09 5.55
N ALA A 352 -26.27 -22.01 4.22
CA ALA A 352 -27.37 -22.66 3.54
C ALA A 352 -27.31 -24.19 3.69
N LEU A 353 -26.11 -24.77 3.66
CA LEU A 353 -25.92 -26.19 3.97
C LEU A 353 -26.32 -26.51 5.41
N LEU A 354 -25.86 -25.73 6.39
CA LEU A 354 -26.23 -25.93 7.80
C LEU A 354 -27.76 -25.85 8.01
N LYS A 355 -28.43 -24.90 7.35
CA LYS A 355 -29.89 -24.76 7.40
C LYS A 355 -30.65 -25.92 6.75
N ASN A 356 -30.06 -26.57 5.74
CA ASN A 356 -30.72 -27.69 5.07
C ASN A 356 -30.50 -29.02 5.81
N VAL A 357 -29.47 -29.10 6.66
CA VAL A 357 -29.10 -30.33 7.39
C VAL A 357 -29.64 -30.34 8.83
N ILE A 358 -29.71 -29.17 9.47
CA ILE A 358 -30.27 -28.95 10.82
C ILE A 358 -31.68 -28.38 10.64
#